data_AF-A0A0E4GA41-F1
#
_entry.id   AF-A0A0E4GA41-F1
#
_cell.length_a   1.000
_cell.length_b   1.000
_cell.length_c   1.000
_cell.angle_alpha   90.00
_cell.angle_beta   90.00
_cell.angle_gamma   90.00
#
_symmetry.space_group_name_H-M   'P 1'
#
loop_
_entity.id
_entity.type
_entity.pdbx_description
1 polymer ?
#
loop_
_entity_poly.entity_id
_entity_poly.type
_entity_poly.pdbx_seq_one_letter_code
_entity_poly.pdbx_strand_id
1 'polypeptide(L)'
;MDGKGRALDNIFVERFFRTLKYENIYLNEYETPKSLRRGLNQYIKFYNEQRLHGSLGYRCPVDFYHQDLAQIALLSIGAILLGYSYAHEWYGILESEVQYWGYLSEALGLILLILILPRFKGVILTKVILFIGLIINIPPIILWFIFHGSIDSRDKT
;
A
#
# COMPACT_ATOMS: atom_id res chain seq x y z
N MET A 1 -19.55 22.99 1.88
CA MET A 1 -18.87 21.97 1.04
C MET A 1 -17.44 21.95 1.51
N ASP A 2 -17.11 20.99 2.38
CA ASP A 2 -16.01 21.17 3.30
C ASP A 2 -14.71 20.59 2.72
N GLY A 3 -13.77 21.49 2.44
CA GLY A 3 -12.54 21.26 1.66
C GLY A 3 -11.41 20.53 2.40
N LYS A 4 -11.71 19.59 3.29
CA LYS A 4 -10.68 18.78 3.95
C LYS A 4 -10.44 17.49 3.16
N GLY A 5 -9.32 17.43 2.43
CA GLY A 5 -8.80 16.21 1.80
C GLY A 5 -8.98 16.07 0.28
N ARG A 6 -9.81 16.91 -0.37
CA ARG A 6 -10.06 16.79 -1.82
C ARG A 6 -9.08 17.54 -2.70
N ALA A 7 -8.25 18.44 -2.17
CA ALA A 7 -7.42 19.30 -3.00
C ALA A 7 -6.45 18.51 -3.89
N LEU A 8 -5.79 17.49 -3.33
CA LEU A 8 -4.84 16.67 -4.07
C LEU A 8 -5.54 15.78 -5.11
N ASP A 9 -6.60 15.08 -4.70
CA ASP A 9 -7.39 14.23 -5.62
C ASP A 9 -7.98 15.06 -6.77
N ASN A 10 -8.45 16.27 -6.45
CA ASN A 10 -9.00 17.19 -7.45
C ASN A 10 -7.92 17.68 -8.43
N ILE A 11 -6.69 17.93 -7.97
CA ILE A 11 -5.58 18.33 -8.84
C ILE A 11 -5.23 17.24 -9.86
N PHE A 12 -5.20 15.96 -9.44
CA PHE A 12 -4.90 14.85 -10.36
C PHE A 12 -6.01 14.65 -11.39
N VAL A 13 -7.26 14.68 -10.94
CA VAL A 13 -8.44 14.56 -11.79
C VAL A 13 -8.49 15.72 -12.79
N GLU A 14 -8.25 16.95 -12.33
CA GLU A 14 -8.24 18.14 -13.18
C GLU A 14 -7.12 18.11 -14.22
N ARG A 15 -5.92 17.65 -13.84
CA ARG A 15 -4.81 17.46 -14.77
C ARG A 15 -5.16 16.44 -15.84
N PHE A 16 -5.73 15.29 -15.46
CA PHE A 16 -6.18 14.27 -16.40
C PHE A 16 -7.22 14.82 -17.39
N PHE A 17 -8.26 15.49 -16.89
CA PHE A 17 -9.32 16.03 -17.75
C PHE A 17 -8.82 17.11 -18.71
N ARG A 18 -7.83 17.90 -18.30
CA ARG A 18 -7.16 18.85 -19.20
C ARG A 18 -6.51 18.11 -20.35
N THR A 19 -5.66 17.13 -20.07
CA THR A 19 -4.96 16.34 -21.09
C THR A 19 -5.96 15.64 -22.03
N LEU A 20 -7.00 15.02 -21.48
CA LEU A 20 -8.06 14.38 -22.26
C LEU A 20 -8.73 15.34 -23.25
N LYS A 21 -9.02 16.57 -22.80
CA LYS A 21 -9.66 17.57 -23.65
C LYS A 21 -8.75 17.96 -24.82
N TYR A 22 -7.50 18.30 -24.54
CA TYR A 22 -6.56 18.78 -25.56
C TYR A 22 -6.12 17.71 -26.55
N GLU A 23 -5.93 16.47 -26.09
CA GLU A 23 -5.38 15.41 -26.92
C GLU A 23 -6.44 14.52 -27.59
N ASN A 24 -7.69 14.59 -27.13
CA ASN A 24 -8.75 13.76 -27.71
C ASN A 24 -9.99 14.57 -28.09
N ILE A 25 -10.59 15.30 -27.16
CA ILE A 25 -11.91 15.90 -27.40
C ILE A 25 -11.82 17.05 -28.41
N TYR A 26 -10.82 17.91 -28.30
CA TYR A 26 -10.65 19.06 -29.20
C TYR A 26 -10.08 18.70 -30.57
N LEU A 27 -9.46 17.52 -30.72
CA LEU A 27 -8.87 17.09 -32.00
C LEU A 27 -9.83 16.26 -32.86
N ASN A 28 -10.79 15.56 -32.27
CA ASN A 28 -11.59 14.55 -32.97
C ASN A 28 -13.05 14.97 -33.25
N GLU A 29 -13.43 16.23 -33.00
CA GLU A 29 -14.75 16.84 -33.26
C GLU A 29 -15.92 15.83 -33.36
N TYR A 30 -16.27 15.20 -32.25
CA TYR A 30 -17.26 14.11 -32.24
C TYR A 30 -18.69 14.61 -32.54
N GLU A 31 -19.28 14.11 -33.61
CA GLU A 31 -20.64 14.50 -34.05
C GLU A 31 -21.76 13.85 -33.22
N THR A 32 -21.49 12.68 -32.60
CA THR A 32 -22.52 11.93 -31.86
C THR A 32 -22.03 11.47 -30.48
N PRO A 33 -22.91 11.38 -29.46
CA PRO A 33 -22.54 10.85 -28.14
C PRO A 33 -21.98 9.42 -28.20
N LYS A 34 -22.43 8.61 -29.16
CA LYS A 34 -21.93 7.24 -29.37
C LYS A 34 -20.48 7.24 -29.87
N SER A 35 -20.15 8.13 -30.82
CA SER A 35 -18.78 8.31 -31.30
C SER A 35 -17.84 8.82 -30.21
N LEU A 36 -18.29 9.79 -29.41
CA LEU A 36 -17.55 10.31 -28.25
C LEU A 36 -17.24 9.20 -27.24
N ARG A 37 -18.23 8.38 -26.84
CA ARG A 37 -18.00 7.26 -25.91
C ARG A 37 -16.96 6.28 -26.43
N ARG A 38 -16.99 5.97 -27.73
CA ARG A 38 -15.99 5.08 -28.34
C ARG A 38 -14.60 5.70 -28.31
N GLY A 39 -14.48 6.97 -28.69
CA GLY A 39 -13.21 7.70 -28.67
C GLY A 39 -12.63 7.85 -27.27
N LEU A 40 -13.48 8.13 -26.27
CA LEU A 40 -13.08 8.16 -24.87
C LEU A 40 -12.56 6.80 -24.38
N ASN A 41 -13.25 5.71 -24.70
CA ASN A 41 -12.80 4.36 -24.32
C ASN A 41 -11.44 4.03 -24.96
N GLN A 42 -11.26 4.38 -26.22
CA GLN A 42 -9.98 4.19 -26.93
C GLN A 42 -8.87 5.03 -26.29
N TYR A 43 -9.15 6.29 -25.97
CA TYR A 43 -8.18 7.16 -25.33
C TYR A 43 -7.81 6.70 -23.92
N ILE A 44 -8.78 6.27 -23.11
CA ILE A 44 -8.51 5.73 -21.76
C ILE A 44 -7.64 4.49 -21.86
N LYS A 45 -7.92 3.60 -22.82
CA LYS A 45 -7.09 2.42 -23.08
C LYS A 45 -5.65 2.83 -23.44
N PHE A 46 -5.50 3.74 -24.39
CA PHE A 46 -4.19 4.30 -24.77
C PHE A 46 -3.45 4.91 -23.57
N TYR A 47 -4.15 5.72 -22.76
CA TYR A 47 -3.58 6.38 -21.59
C TYR A 47 -3.08 5.38 -20.54
N ASN A 48 -3.82 4.29 -20.31
CA ASN A 48 -3.45 3.30 -19.28
C ASN A 48 -2.44 2.26 -19.75
N GLU A 49 -2.46 1.88 -21.03
CA GLU A 49 -1.68 0.75 -21.55
C GLU A 49 -0.45 1.17 -22.37
N GLN A 50 -0.45 2.36 -22.96
CA GLN A 50 0.55 2.74 -23.96
C GLN A 50 1.26 4.06 -23.65
N ARG A 51 0.61 4.96 -22.88
CA ARG A 51 1.19 6.26 -22.57
C ARG A 51 2.26 6.14 -21.48
N LEU A 52 3.47 6.57 -21.81
CA LEU A 52 4.55 6.68 -20.85
C LEU A 52 4.40 7.94 -19.99
N HIS A 53 4.50 7.79 -18.68
CA HIS A 53 4.46 8.90 -17.74
C HIS A 53 5.82 9.09 -17.07
N GLY A 54 6.39 10.31 -17.19
CA GLY A 54 7.65 10.65 -16.51
C GLY A 54 7.58 10.48 -15.00
N SER A 55 6.42 10.76 -14.39
CA SER A 55 6.19 10.54 -12.95
C SER A 55 6.18 9.07 -12.53
N LEU A 56 6.02 8.13 -13.47
CA LEU A 56 6.05 6.68 -13.24
C LEU A 56 7.38 6.05 -13.69
N GLY A 57 8.40 6.88 -13.97
CA GLY A 57 9.68 6.43 -14.49
C GLY A 57 9.58 5.91 -15.92
N TYR A 58 8.83 6.63 -16.78
CA TYR A 58 8.61 6.26 -18.19
C TYR A 58 7.98 4.88 -18.36
N ARG A 59 7.01 4.55 -17.49
CA ARG A 59 6.18 3.35 -17.59
C ARG A 59 4.71 3.73 -17.81
N CYS A 60 3.95 2.80 -18.38
CA CYS A 60 2.50 2.92 -18.47
C CYS A 60 1.87 2.67 -17.08
N PRO A 61 0.70 3.26 -16.79
CA PRO A 61 0.02 3.02 -15.52
C PRO A 61 -0.21 1.53 -15.24
N VAL A 62 -0.62 0.77 -16.26
CA VAL A 62 -0.88 -0.68 -16.11
C VAL A 62 0.37 -1.44 -15.66
N ASP A 63 1.53 -1.15 -16.26
CA ASP A 63 2.79 -1.82 -15.93
C ASP A 63 3.23 -1.48 -14.51
N PHE A 64 3.08 -0.21 -14.12
CA PHE A 64 3.39 0.25 -12.77
C PHE A 64 2.55 -0.49 -11.72
N TYR A 65 1.23 -0.59 -11.94
CA TYR A 65 0.34 -1.29 -11.01
C TYR A 65 0.59 -2.80 -10.95
N HIS A 66 0.86 -3.46 -12.09
CA HIS A 66 1.10 -4.91 -12.10
C HIS A 66 2.45 -5.30 -11.52
N GLN A 67 3.50 -4.50 -11.74
CA GLN A 67 4.82 -4.74 -11.19
C GLN A 67 4.81 -4.67 -9.66
N ASP A 68 4.12 -3.69 -9.08
CA ASP A 68 4.00 -3.55 -7.63
C ASP A 68 3.30 -4.78 -7.01
N LEU A 69 2.24 -5.30 -7.65
CA LEU A 69 1.53 -6.48 -7.17
C LEU A 69 2.41 -7.74 -7.18
N ALA A 70 3.19 -7.97 -8.24
CA ALA A 70 4.07 -9.12 -8.35
C ALA A 70 5.22 -9.06 -7.33
N GLN A 71 5.80 -7.88 -7.11
CA GLN A 71 6.85 -7.68 -6.10
C GLN A 71 6.33 -7.90 -4.69
N ILE A 72 5.14 -7.38 -4.37
CA ILE A 72 4.50 -7.58 -3.06
C ILE A 72 4.22 -9.07 -2.83
N ALA A 73 3.67 -9.77 -3.83
CA ALA A 73 3.42 -11.21 -3.75
C ALA A 73 4.71 -11.99 -3.51
N LEU A 74 5.79 -11.70 -4.24
CA LEU A 74 7.08 -12.38 -4.08
C LEU A 74 7.68 -12.17 -2.68
N LEU A 75 7.65 -10.93 -2.18
CA LEU A 75 8.13 -10.59 -0.84
C LEU A 75 7.31 -11.31 0.24
N SER A 76 6.00 -11.42 0.06
CA SER A 76 5.14 -12.13 1.00
C SER A 76 5.41 -13.63 1.04
N ILE A 77 5.62 -14.26 -0.12
CA ILE A 77 5.97 -15.69 -0.21
C ILE A 77 7.34 -15.92 0.44
N GLY A 78 8.31 -15.05 0.17
CA GLY A 78 9.64 -15.14 0.78
C GLY A 78 9.61 -15.01 2.30
N ALA A 79 8.78 -14.12 2.85
CA ALA A 79 8.61 -13.98 4.29
C ALA A 79 7.99 -15.24 4.94
N ILE A 80 7.00 -15.86 4.29
CA ILE A 80 6.39 -17.12 4.78
C ILE A 80 7.41 -18.26 4.78
N LEU A 81 8.16 -18.41 3.69
CA LEU A 81 9.18 -19.47 3.57
C LEU A 81 10.32 -19.30 4.57
N LEU A 82 10.80 -18.07 4.79
CA LEU A 82 11.80 -17.78 5.81
C LEU A 82 11.27 -18.06 7.22
N GLY A 83 10.02 -17.69 7.50
CA GLY A 83 9.35 -18.01 8.77
C GLY A 83 9.30 -19.52 9.03
N TYR A 84 8.94 -20.30 8.03
CA TYR A 84 8.88 -21.75 8.11
C TYR A 84 10.27 -22.39 8.30
N SER A 85 11.28 -21.92 7.57
CA SER A 85 12.66 -22.41 7.72
C SER A 85 13.23 -22.13 9.11
N TYR A 86 12.99 -20.95 9.66
CA TYR A 86 13.47 -20.56 10.99
C TYR A 86 12.79 -21.37 12.09
N ALA A 87 11.50 -21.65 11.95
CA ALA A 87 10.75 -22.51 12.87
C ALA A 87 11.29 -23.96 12.87
N HIS A 88 11.63 -24.49 11.69
CA HIS A 88 12.17 -25.83 11.53
C HIS A 88 13.57 -25.98 12.14
N GLU A 89 14.42 -24.94 12.03
CA GLU A 89 15.81 -24.97 12.51
C GLU A 89 15.92 -24.83 14.03
N TRP A 90 15.02 -24.07 14.67
CA TRP A 90 15.09 -23.79 16.11
C TRP A 90 14.40 -24.82 17.01
N TYR A 91 13.34 -25.48 16.55
CA TYR A 91 12.47 -26.26 17.45
C TYR A 91 12.60 -27.78 17.29
N GLY A 92 13.12 -28.29 16.17
CA GLY A 92 13.24 -29.74 15.95
C GLY A 92 11.89 -30.50 15.91
N ILE A 93 11.97 -31.81 15.67
CA ILE A 93 10.94 -32.69 15.05
C ILE A 93 9.66 -32.94 15.90
N LEU A 94 9.39 -32.27 17.02
CA LEU A 94 8.13 -32.47 17.74
C LEU A 94 6.93 -31.79 17.03
N GLU A 95 6.19 -32.59 16.26
CA GLU A 95 5.09 -32.18 15.36
C GLU A 95 4.06 -31.23 16.00
N SER A 96 3.80 -31.34 17.31
CA SER A 96 2.77 -30.54 17.99
C SER A 96 3.17 -29.08 18.25
N GLU A 97 4.45 -28.79 18.52
CA GLU A 97 4.90 -27.41 18.77
C GLU A 97 5.21 -26.67 17.46
N VAL A 98 5.76 -27.39 16.47
CA VAL A 98 6.01 -26.85 15.12
C VAL A 98 4.70 -26.40 14.47
N GLN A 99 3.60 -27.12 14.71
CA GLN A 99 2.30 -26.75 14.18
C GLN A 99 1.74 -25.46 14.80
N TYR A 100 1.91 -25.24 16.11
CA TYR A 100 1.46 -24.01 16.79
C TYR A 100 2.26 -22.78 16.36
N TRP A 101 3.59 -22.89 16.31
CA TRP A 101 4.46 -21.81 15.84
C TRP A 101 4.36 -21.59 14.33
N GLY A 102 4.08 -22.63 13.56
CA GLY A 102 3.73 -22.55 12.13
C GLY A 102 2.50 -21.67 11.91
N TYR A 103 1.39 -21.95 12.60
CA TYR A 103 0.20 -21.09 12.54
C TYR A 103 0.44 -19.66 13.02
N LEU A 104 1.31 -19.48 14.03
CA LEU A 104 1.68 -18.16 14.53
C LEU A 104 2.50 -17.38 13.49
N SER A 105 3.41 -18.05 12.79
CA SER A 105 4.19 -17.46 11.70
C SER A 105 3.33 -17.14 10.47
N GLU A 106 2.36 -17.98 10.13
CA GLU A 106 1.35 -17.73 9.09
C GLU A 106 0.47 -16.54 9.46
N ALA A 107 0.00 -16.47 10.71
CA ALA A 107 -0.79 -15.35 11.21
C ALA A 107 0.01 -14.04 11.18
N LEU A 108 1.29 -14.07 11.59
CA LEU A 108 2.17 -12.90 11.51
C LEU A 108 2.47 -12.49 10.07
N GLY A 109 2.66 -13.45 9.16
CA GLY A 109 2.85 -13.22 7.73
C GLY A 109 1.60 -12.58 7.09
N LEU A 110 0.41 -13.05 7.45
CA LEU A 110 -0.86 -12.47 7.03
C LEU A 110 -1.06 -11.06 7.59
N ILE A 111 -0.70 -10.82 8.86
CA ILE A 111 -0.74 -9.49 9.48
C ILE A 111 0.23 -8.54 8.78
N LEU A 112 1.46 -8.98 8.48
CA LEU A 112 2.43 -8.20 7.73
C LEU A 112 1.97 -7.91 6.31
N LEU A 113 1.35 -8.87 5.62
CA LEU A 113 0.75 -8.67 4.30
C LEU A 113 -0.38 -7.62 4.37
N ILE A 114 -1.23 -7.68 5.39
CA ILE A 114 -2.30 -6.70 5.64
C ILE A 114 -1.72 -5.31 5.95
N LEU A 115 -0.59 -5.23 6.66
CA LEU A 115 0.11 -3.97 6.98
C LEU A 115 0.86 -3.39 5.77
N ILE A 116 1.38 -4.23 4.89
CA ILE A 116 2.13 -3.85 3.68
C ILE A 116 1.21 -3.46 2.52
N LEU A 117 -0.05 -3.95 2.48
CA LEU A 117 -1.11 -3.47 1.59
C LEU A 117 -1.46 -2.02 1.96
N PRO A 118 -0.85 -1.00 1.33
CA PRO A 118 -0.81 0.32 1.90
C PRO A 118 -2.06 1.07 1.48
N ARG A 119 -3.07 1.12 2.35
CA ARG A 119 -4.12 2.15 2.23
C ARG A 119 -4.70 2.70 3.53
N PHE A 120 -4.08 2.49 4.69
CA PHE A 120 -4.57 3.13 5.92
C PHE A 120 -3.43 3.82 6.69
N LYS A 121 -3.21 5.10 6.33
CA LYS A 121 -2.52 6.06 7.18
C LYS A 121 -3.40 6.37 8.40
N GLY A 122 -2.83 6.29 9.60
CA GLY A 122 -3.36 6.89 10.83
C GLY A 122 -4.24 5.99 11.71
N VAL A 123 -4.00 6.05 13.03
CA VAL A 123 -4.74 5.41 14.16
C VAL A 123 -4.71 3.88 14.21
N ILE A 124 -4.82 3.17 13.08
CA ILE A 124 -4.85 1.71 13.03
C ILE A 124 -3.46 1.12 13.34
N LEU A 125 -2.40 1.69 12.76
CA LEU A 125 -1.02 1.25 13.00
C LEU A 125 -0.65 1.32 14.50
N THR A 126 -1.07 2.39 15.18
CA THR A 126 -0.81 2.58 16.61
C THR A 126 -1.57 1.56 17.48
N LYS A 127 -2.81 1.23 17.12
CA LYS A 127 -3.62 0.22 17.82
C LYS A 127 -3.08 -1.20 17.62
N VAL A 128 -2.54 -1.51 16.44
CA VAL A 128 -1.94 -2.81 16.13
C VAL A 128 -0.61 -3.01 16.86
N ILE A 129 0.24 -1.96 16.94
CA ILE A 129 1.49 -2.03 17.72
C ILE A 129 1.20 -2.22 19.21
N LEU A 130 0.19 -1.52 19.76
CA LEU A 130 -0.26 -1.71 21.14
C LEU A 130 -0.81 -3.12 21.39
N PHE A 131 -1.55 -3.69 20.43
CA PHE A 131 -2.06 -5.06 20.50
C PHE A 131 -0.93 -6.11 20.47
N ILE A 132 0.09 -5.90 19.63
CA ILE A 132 1.29 -6.74 19.58
C ILE A 132 2.10 -6.63 20.88
N GLY A 133 2.25 -5.42 21.43
CA GLY A 133 2.90 -5.20 22.72
C GLY A 133 2.20 -5.89 23.90
N LEU A 134 0.87 -6.02 23.83
CA LEU A 134 0.06 -6.75 24.82
C LEU A 134 0.26 -8.27 24.70
N ILE A 135 0.40 -8.81 23.48
CA ILE A 135 0.69 -10.22 23.22
C ILE A 135 2.09 -10.62 23.69
N ILE A 136 3.06 -9.70 23.59
CA ILE A 136 4.46 -9.92 24.00
C ILE A 136 4.67 -9.60 25.50
N ASN A 137 3.59 -9.26 26.23
CA ASN A 137 3.61 -8.96 27.68
C ASN A 137 4.61 -7.85 28.06
N ILE A 138 4.73 -6.82 27.22
CA ILE A 138 5.53 -5.63 27.53
C ILE A 138 4.68 -4.72 28.42
N PRO A 139 5.15 -4.34 29.62
CA PRO A 139 4.42 -3.44 30.51
C PRO A 139 4.01 -2.14 29.80
N PRO A 140 2.74 -1.70 29.90
CA PRO A 140 2.24 -0.50 29.21
C PRO A 140 3.06 0.78 29.46
N ILE A 141 3.75 0.85 30.60
CA ILE A 141 4.65 1.96 30.96
C ILE A 141 5.84 2.11 29.99
N ILE A 142 6.36 1.00 29.46
CA ILE A 142 7.49 1.00 28.50
C ILE A 142 7.00 1.46 27.12
N LEU A 143 5.80 1.03 26.71
CA LEU A 143 5.17 1.50 25.48
C LEU A 143 4.88 3.01 25.53
N TRP A 144 4.44 3.53 26.68
CA TRP A 144 4.27 4.97 26.87
C TRP A 144 5.60 5.73 26.71
N PHE A 145 6.70 5.22 27.27
CA PHE A 145 8.03 5.82 27.13
C PHE A 145 8.57 5.81 25.68
N ILE A 146 8.33 4.75 24.91
CA ILE A 146 8.76 4.67 23.50
C ILE A 146 8.06 5.73 22.64
N PHE A 147 6.79 6.02 22.93
CA PHE A 147 5.98 6.94 22.11
C PHE A 147 5.94 8.39 22.64
N HIS A 148 6.11 8.62 23.94
CA HIS A 148 5.99 9.94 24.57
C HIS A 148 7.25 10.38 25.34
N GLY A 149 8.21 9.48 25.57
CA GLY A 149 9.40 9.73 26.40
C GLY A 149 10.52 10.53 25.74
N SER A 150 10.36 10.96 24.48
CA SER A 150 11.28 11.88 23.81
C SER A 150 10.71 13.30 23.79
N ILE A 151 10.36 13.84 24.96
CA ILE A 151 10.24 15.30 25.13
C ILE A 151 11.59 15.80 25.63
N ASP A 152 12.17 16.63 24.77
CA ASP A 152 13.49 17.26 24.80
C ASP A 152 13.94 17.68 26.22
N SER A 153 15.07 17.16 26.68
CA SER A 153 15.73 17.60 27.91
C SER A 153 16.60 18.86 27.70
N ARG A 154 16.26 19.71 26.71
CA ARG A 154 17.01 20.95 26.39
C ARG A 154 16.40 22.26 26.89
N ASP A 155 15.41 22.25 27.77
CA ASP A 155 15.05 23.45 28.56
C ASP A 155 15.51 23.30 30.01
N LYS A 156 16.83 23.37 30.19
CA LYS A 156 17.46 23.79 31.45
C LYS A 156 18.61 24.73 31.13
N THR A 157 18.29 26.01 31.00
CA THR A 157 19.04 27.17 31.52
C THR A 157 18.12 28.39 31.46
#